data_AF-A0A8T4RSS9-F1
#
_entry.id   AF-A0A8T4RSS9-F1
#
_cell.length_a   1.000
_cell.length_b   1.000
_cell.length_c   1.000
_cell.angle_alpha   90.00
_cell.angle_beta   90.00
_cell.angle_gamma   90.00
#
_symmetry.space_group_name_H-M   'P 1'
#
loop_
_entity.id
_entity.type
_entity.pdbx_description
1 polymer ?
#
loop_
_entity_poly.entity_id
_entity_poly.type
_entity_poly.pdbx_seq_one_letter_code
_entity_poly.pdbx_strand_id
1 'polypeptide(L)'
;MSAKSEIIEILAPIFGKSIQDTIEAFYDEGHPQELYNMAHHMLSEIMGPKNAETILSRRPSLKKPESGYEEDGKNVNTHLL
;
A
#
# COMPACT_ATOMS: atom_id res chain seq x y z
N MET A 1 -12.20 -11.51 7.68
CA MET A 1 -11.60 -11.35 6.33
C MET A 1 -10.14 -10.98 6.54
N SER A 2 -9.20 -11.52 5.75
CA SER A 2 -7.76 -11.29 5.94
C SER A 2 -7.22 -10.15 5.08
N ALA A 3 -6.06 -9.60 5.45
CA ALA A 3 -5.37 -8.55 4.69
C ALA A 3 -5.08 -8.97 3.24
N LYS A 4 -4.66 -10.22 3.05
CA LYS A 4 -4.40 -10.80 1.74
C LYS A 4 -5.68 -10.83 0.89
N SER A 5 -6.79 -11.27 1.48
CA SER A 5 -8.10 -11.29 0.82
C SER A 5 -8.54 -9.90 0.39
N GLU A 6 -8.41 -8.91 1.28
CA GLU A 6 -8.80 -7.51 1.03
C GLU A 6 -7.96 -6.87 -0.07
N ILE A 7 -6.66 -7.17 -0.15
CA ILE A 7 -5.79 -6.67 -1.22
C ILE A 7 -6.13 -7.31 -2.56
N ILE A 8 -6.38 -8.61 -2.60
CA ILE A 8 -6.78 -9.30 -3.84
C ILE A 8 -8.08 -8.67 -4.38
N GLU A 9 -9.07 -8.41 -3.52
CA GLU A 9 -10.31 -7.74 -3.93
C GLU A 9 -10.08 -6.34 -4.53
N ILE A 10 -9.06 -5.62 -4.07
CA ILE A 10 -8.73 -4.28 -4.57
C ILE A 10 -7.95 -4.34 -5.88
N LEU A 11 -6.95 -5.23 -5.96
CA LEU A 11 -6.00 -5.25 -7.07
C LEU A 11 -6.47 -6.11 -8.24
N ALA A 12 -7.16 -7.24 -8.00
CA ALA A 12 -7.58 -8.14 -9.08
C ALA A 12 -8.49 -7.47 -10.15
N PRO A 13 -9.42 -6.55 -9.80
CA PRO A 13 -10.19 -5.82 -10.81
C PRO A 13 -9.35 -4.87 -11.67
N ILE A 14 -8.19 -4.43 -11.19
CA ILE A 14 -7.32 -3.45 -11.85
C ILE A 14 -6.24 -4.15 -12.68
N PHE A 15 -5.60 -5.16 -12.11
CA PHE A 15 -4.44 -5.84 -12.68
C PHE A 15 -4.75 -7.23 -13.24
N GLY A 16 -5.98 -7.73 -13.05
CA GLY A 16 -6.43 -9.03 -13.52
C GLY A 16 -5.99 -10.20 -12.63
N LYS A 17 -6.27 -11.42 -13.08
CA LYS A 17 -6.04 -12.65 -12.30
C LYS A 17 -4.56 -12.89 -11.94
N SER A 18 -3.61 -12.40 -12.75
CA SER A 18 -2.18 -12.57 -12.51
C SER A 18 -1.72 -11.98 -11.18
N ILE A 19 -2.31 -10.87 -10.73
CA ILE A 19 -1.93 -10.29 -9.43
C ILE A 19 -2.42 -11.16 -8.27
N GLN A 20 -3.59 -11.78 -8.42
CA GLN A 20 -4.11 -12.71 -7.42
C GLN A 20 -3.16 -13.90 -7.26
N ASP A 21 -2.77 -14.54 -8.37
CA ASP A 21 -1.84 -15.67 -8.35
C ASP A 21 -0.48 -15.28 -7.72
N THR A 22 -0.01 -14.06 -8.01
CA THR A 22 1.24 -13.51 -7.43
C THR A 22 1.11 -13.30 -5.92
N ILE A 23 0.01 -12.72 -5.45
CA ILE A 23 -0.24 -12.50 -4.03
C ILE A 23 -0.34 -13.83 -3.29
N GLU A 24 -1.06 -14.80 -3.85
CA GLU A 24 -1.22 -16.12 -3.25
C GLU A 24 0.09 -16.91 -3.18
N ALA A 25 0.98 -16.76 -4.17
CA ALA A 25 2.24 -17.49 -4.24
C ALA A 25 3.36 -16.87 -3.40
N PHE A 26 3.42 -15.53 -3.30
CA PHE A 26 4.59 -14.84 -2.76
C PHE A 26 4.34 -14.06 -1.47
N TYR A 27 3.08 -13.84 -1.08
CA TYR A 27 2.76 -13.03 0.09
C TYR A 27 2.02 -13.84 1.15
N ASP A 28 2.56 -13.82 2.36
CA ASP A 28 1.99 -14.47 3.53
C ASP A 28 1.14 -13.49 4.36
N GLU A 29 0.09 -14.01 4.99
CA GLU A 29 -0.74 -13.28 5.95
C GLU A 29 0.01 -12.97 7.25
N GLY A 30 1.12 -13.67 7.53
CA GLY A 30 2.04 -13.35 8.63
C GLY A 30 2.77 -12.02 8.49
N HIS A 31 2.81 -11.45 7.27
CA HIS A 31 3.51 -10.20 6.96
C HIS A 31 2.55 -9.17 6.31
N PRO A 32 1.51 -8.70 7.03
CA PRO A 32 0.52 -7.78 6.49
C PRO A 32 1.12 -6.44 6.04
N GLN A 33 2.30 -6.10 6.53
CA GLN A 33 3.03 -4.88 6.17
C GLN A 33 3.57 -4.89 4.74
N GLU A 34 4.13 -6.01 4.30
CA GLU A 34 4.67 -6.16 2.95
C GLU A 34 3.53 -6.14 1.93
N LEU A 35 2.43 -6.81 2.29
CA LEU A 35 1.15 -6.77 1.59
C LEU A 35 0.63 -5.33 1.42
N TYR A 36 0.56 -4.56 2.52
CA TYR A 36 0.15 -3.15 2.48
C TYR A 36 1.06 -2.31 1.58
N ASN A 37 2.38 -2.42 1.75
CA ASN A 37 3.34 -1.62 0.99
C ASN A 37 3.28 -1.91 -0.51
N MET A 38 3.17 -3.19 -0.89
CA MET A 38 3.00 -3.59 -2.28
C MET A 38 1.71 -3.03 -2.87
N ALA A 39 0.58 -3.20 -2.18
CA ALA A 39 -0.70 -2.68 -2.66
C ALA A 39 -0.69 -1.16 -2.76
N HIS A 40 -0.09 -0.47 -1.78
CA HIS A 40 0.06 0.98 -1.80
C HIS A 40 0.91 1.45 -2.98
N HIS A 41 2.05 0.81 -3.22
CA HIS A 41 2.91 1.15 -4.35
C HIS A 41 2.18 0.97 -5.68
N MET A 42 1.60 -0.21 -5.91
CA MET A 42 0.88 -0.51 -7.17
C MET A 42 -0.28 0.43 -7.43
N LEU A 43 -1.08 0.75 -6.41
CA LEU A 43 -2.17 1.72 -6.55
C LEU A 43 -1.62 3.15 -6.75
N SER A 44 -0.53 3.52 -6.08
CA SER A 44 0.07 4.85 -6.22
C SER A 44 0.51 5.14 -7.66
N GLU A 45 1.05 4.14 -8.36
CA GLU A 45 1.45 4.28 -9.76
C GLU A 45 0.27 4.58 -10.70
N ILE A 46 -0.95 4.13 -10.35
CA ILE A 46 -2.14 4.29 -11.20
C ILE A 46 -2.92 5.56 -10.87
N MET A 47 -3.14 5.83 -9.59
CA MET A 47 -4.07 6.87 -9.12
C MET A 47 -3.46 7.88 -8.16
N GLY A 48 -2.15 7.78 -7.89
CA GLY A 48 -1.42 8.64 -6.96
C GLY A 48 -1.50 8.18 -5.50
N PRO A 49 -0.49 8.54 -4.69
CA PRO A 49 -0.30 8.00 -3.33
C PRO A 49 -1.45 8.33 -2.37
N LYS A 50 -2.01 9.55 -2.43
CA LYS A 50 -3.13 9.94 -1.57
C LYS A 50 -4.40 9.11 -1.81
N ASN A 51 -4.65 8.77 -3.08
CA ASN A 51 -5.81 7.95 -3.43
C ASN A 51 -5.59 6.49 -3.05
N ALA A 52 -4.37 5.97 -3.26
CA ALA A 52 -3.99 4.63 -2.82
C ALA A 52 -4.18 4.47 -1.30
N GLU A 53 -3.66 5.41 -0.51
CA GLU A 53 -3.83 5.43 0.95
C GLU A 53 -5.30 5.51 1.36
N THR A 54 -6.10 6.33 0.67
CA THR A 54 -7.55 6.44 0.94
C THR A 54 -8.30 5.15 0.69
N ILE A 55 -7.91 4.36 -0.33
CA ILE A 55 -8.55 3.07 -0.63
C ILE A 55 -8.15 2.03 0.41
N LEU A 56 -6.86 1.96 0.77
CA LEU A 56 -6.36 0.97 1.72
C LEU A 56 -6.83 1.25 3.15
N SER A 57 -6.90 2.51 3.57
CA SER A 57 -7.38 2.89 4.91
C SER A 57 -8.86 2.57 5.18
N ARG A 58 -9.66 2.32 4.14
CA ARG A 58 -11.05 1.86 4.27
C ARG A 58 -11.16 0.39 4.65
N ARG A 59 -10.05 -0.34 4.69
CA ARG A 59 -10.01 -1.77 4.94
C ARG A 59 -9.51 -2.05 6.37
N PRO A 60 -10.31 -2.70 7.22
CA PRO A 60 -10.02 -2.82 8.65
C PRO A 60 -8.79 -3.69 8.96
N SER A 61 -8.43 -4.62 8.07
CA SER A 61 -7.26 -5.49 8.29
C SER A 61 -5.95 -4.92 7.73
N LEU A 62 -6.05 -3.85 6.92
CA LEU A 62 -4.93 -3.12 6.36
C LEU A 62 -4.66 -1.87 7.21
N LYS A 63 -4.17 -2.09 8.44
CA LYS A 63 -3.68 -0.98 9.24
C LYS A 63 -2.44 -0.41 8.57
N LYS A 64 -2.43 0.91 8.37
CA LYS A 64 -1.22 1.63 7.99
C LYS A 64 -0.13 1.26 9.01
N PRO A 65 1.08 0.87 8.59
CA PRO A 65 2.22 0.84 9.51
C PRO A 65 2.25 2.14 10.29
N GLU A 66 2.46 2.08 11.60
CA GLU A 66 3.02 3.24 12.29
C GLU A 66 4.36 3.54 11.58
N SER A 67 4.37 4.59 10.77
CA SER A 67 5.53 4.95 9.97
C SER A 67 6.67 5.32 10.92
N GLY A 68 7.59 4.40 11.14
CA GLY A 68 8.95 4.68 11.58
C GLY A 68 9.83 5.24 10.47
N TYR A 69 9.25 5.63 9.33
CA TYR A 69 9.94 6.48 8.37
C TYR A 69 9.63 7.92 8.77
N GLU A 70 10.58 8.51 9.49
CA GLU A 70 10.75 9.95 9.52
C GLU A 70 10.75 10.41 8.06
N GLU A 71 9.75 11.20 7.68
CA GLU A 71 9.93 12.08 6.53
C GLU A 71 11.15 12.92 6.87
N ASP A 72 12.31 12.58 6.29
CA ASP A 72 13.47 13.47 6.24
C ASP A 72 12.99 14.70 5.47
N GLY A 73 12.40 15.61 6.24
CA GLY A 73 11.94 16.90 5.80
C GLY A 73 13.17 17.65 5.35
N LYS A 74 13.54 17.48 4.09
CA LYS A 74 14.26 18.50 3.34
C LYS A 74 13.34 19.71 3.24
N ASN A 75 13.32 20.47 4.34
CA ASN A 75 12.85 21.82 4.41
C ASN A 75 13.74 22.65 3.49
N VAL A 76 13.31 22.77 2.23
CA VAL A 76 13.77 23.80 1.30
C VAL A 76 13.29 25.14 1.85
N ASN A 77 14.04 25.67 2.82
CA ASN A 77 13.96 27.08 3.18
C ASN A 77 15.32 27.58 3.67
N THR A 78 16.31 27.59 2.78
CA THR A 78 17.45 28.50 2.93
C THR A 78 17.03 29.87 2.39
N HIS A 79 16.19 30.58 3.15
CA HIS A 79 16.28 32.03 3.20
C HIS A 79 17.58 32.36 3.93
N LEU A 80 18.66 32.56 3.17
CA LEU A 80 19.82 33.29 3.65
C LEU A 80 19.79 34.65 2.96
N LEU A 81 19.75 35.64 3.84
CA LEU A 81 19.76 37.10 3.66
C LEU A 81 20.75 37.60 2.59
#